data_AF-A0A8B9L5H8-F1
#
_entry.id   AF-A0A8B9L5H8-F1
#
_cell.length_a   1.000
_cell.length_b   1.000
_cell.length_c   1.000
_cell.angle_alpha   90.00
_cell.angle_beta   90.00
_cell.angle_gamma   90.00
#
_symmetry.space_group_name_H-M   'P 1'
#
loop_
_entity.id
_entity.type
_entity.pdbx_description
1 polymer ?
#
loop_
_entity_poly.entity_id
_entity_poly.type
_entity_poly.pdbx_seq_one_letter_code
_entity_poly.pdbx_strand_id
1 'polypeptide(L)'
;LIFLSLLLSVESRTYQRTLPSGAKVVCDFCPPGDYQRSPCTLTRPTECRQCRDSFYTEFWNYVPECLPCDPCEVNQEEKRPCTRFHNRVCQCKPGYFWHSHYCKKHTVCSLGEGVKTEGTPSKDTVCEPCTSGHYAAGPEGNKRCTPYTTCKGQEKLVISGTNWHDNICVTWDNFTTQGT
;
A
#
# COMPACT_ATOMS: atom_id res chain seq x y z
N LEU A 1 -21.13 3.85 50.51
CA LEU A 1 -21.32 4.76 49.36
C LEU A 1 -20.01 5.50 49.11
N ILE A 2 -19.09 4.89 48.38
CA ILE A 2 -17.79 5.50 48.03
C ILE A 2 -17.86 5.79 46.53
N PHE A 3 -18.14 7.04 46.17
CA PHE A 3 -17.96 7.52 44.80
C PHE A 3 -16.46 7.67 44.57
N LEU A 4 -15.82 6.67 43.96
CA LEU A 4 -14.54 6.87 43.30
C LEU A 4 -14.80 7.70 42.04
N SER A 5 -14.65 9.01 42.16
CA SER A 5 -14.52 9.92 41.03
C SER A 5 -13.25 9.55 40.25
N LEU A 6 -13.43 8.91 39.09
CA LEU A 6 -12.43 8.89 38.03
C LEU A 6 -12.15 10.34 37.62
N LEU A 7 -11.09 10.93 38.16
CA LEU A 7 -10.43 12.06 37.52
C LEU A 7 -9.72 11.50 36.29
N LEU A 8 -10.46 11.43 35.17
CA LEU A 8 -9.86 11.31 33.85
C LEU A 8 -8.88 12.47 33.72
N SER A 9 -7.59 12.16 33.58
CA SER A 9 -6.55 13.13 33.28
C SER A 9 -6.89 13.78 31.93
N VAL A 10 -7.52 14.95 31.97
CA VAL A 10 -7.61 15.83 30.80
C VAL A 10 -6.18 16.27 30.51
N GLU A 11 -5.54 15.66 29.51
CA GLU A 11 -4.33 16.25 28.94
C GLU A 11 -4.71 17.66 28.47
N SER A 12 -4.21 18.66 29.18
CA SER A 12 -4.58 20.04 28.93
C SER A 12 -4.10 20.43 27.53
N ARG A 13 -5.04 20.74 26.62
CA ARG A 13 -4.80 21.17 25.23
C ARG A 13 -4.37 22.63 25.18
N THR A 14 -3.33 22.96 25.93
CA THR A 14 -2.83 24.32 26.13
C THR A 14 -1.31 24.40 26.03
N TYR A 15 -0.78 25.56 25.64
CA TYR A 15 0.64 25.87 25.63
C TYR A 15 0.91 27.22 26.30
N GLN A 16 2.11 27.41 26.86
CA GLN A 16 2.51 28.68 27.47
C GLN A 16 3.29 29.55 26.48
N ARG A 17 3.05 30.86 26.50
CA ARG A 17 3.88 31.84 25.78
C ARG A 17 4.12 33.09 26.59
N THR A 18 5.22 33.77 26.27
CA THR A 18 5.56 35.08 26.85
C THR A 18 5.16 36.18 25.86
N LEU A 19 4.44 37.18 26.34
CA LEU A 19 4.06 38.36 25.56
C LEU A 19 5.22 39.37 25.49
N PRO A 20 5.19 40.32 24.54
CA PRO A 20 6.19 41.40 24.48
C PRO A 20 6.33 42.21 25.78
N SER A 21 5.28 42.27 26.60
CA SER A 21 5.29 42.90 27.93
C SER A 21 6.00 42.10 29.02
N GLY A 22 6.49 40.88 28.73
CA GLY A 22 7.06 39.94 29.70
C GLY A 22 6.02 39.10 30.44
N ALA A 23 4.72 39.38 30.28
CA ALA A 23 3.66 38.57 30.89
C ALA A 23 3.61 37.15 30.30
N LYS A 24 3.43 36.13 31.15
CA LYS A 24 3.21 34.74 30.72
C LYS A 24 1.71 34.46 30.62
N VAL A 25 1.29 33.86 29.51
CA VAL A 25 -0.11 33.47 29.26
C VAL A 25 -0.18 32.00 28.85
N VAL A 26 -1.30 31.35 29.20
CA VAL A 26 -1.65 29.99 28.78
C VAL A 26 -2.68 30.11 27.66
N CYS A 27 -2.37 29.56 26.50
CA CYS A 27 -3.20 29.61 25.30
C CYS A 27 -3.70 28.22 24.96
N ASP A 28 -4.91 28.12 24.41
CA ASP A 28 -5.40 26.86 23.83
C ASP A 28 -4.67 26.54 22.51
N PHE A 29 -4.39 25.26 22.28
CA PHE A 29 -4.03 24.76 20.96
C PHE A 29 -5.24 24.79 20.02
N CYS A 30 -4.98 24.88 18.72
CA CYS A 30 -5.99 24.64 17.70
C CYS A 30 -6.22 23.14 17.50
N PRO A 31 -7.46 22.71 17.24
CA PRO A 31 -7.78 21.31 16.99
C PRO A 31 -7.19 20.81 15.66
N PRO A 32 -7.13 19.48 15.45
CA PRO A 32 -6.87 18.90 14.13
C PRO A 32 -7.83 19.48 13.08
N GLY A 33 -7.32 19.73 11.87
CA GLY A 33 -8.06 20.42 10.82
C GLY A 33 -7.98 21.94 10.87
N ASP A 34 -7.41 22.51 11.93
CA ASP A 34 -7.20 23.94 12.09
C ASP A 34 -5.71 24.28 12.30
N TYR A 35 -5.35 25.51 11.95
CA TYR A 35 -4.08 26.14 12.27
C TYR A 35 -4.29 27.41 13.12
N GLN A 36 -3.24 27.88 13.78
CA GLN A 36 -3.26 29.09 14.56
C GLN A 36 -3.10 30.32 13.67
N ARG A 37 -4.21 31.03 13.44
CA ARG A 37 -4.20 32.32 12.73
C ARG A 37 -3.58 33.42 13.58
N SER A 38 -3.90 33.44 14.88
CA SER A 38 -3.26 34.35 15.83
C SER A 38 -3.20 33.72 17.22
N PRO A 39 -2.07 33.87 17.94
CA PRO A 39 -1.93 33.36 19.30
C PRO A 39 -2.82 34.14 20.28
N CYS A 40 -3.11 33.54 21.43
CA CYS A 40 -3.84 34.24 22.49
C CYS A 40 -3.07 35.46 23.04
N THR A 41 -3.82 36.38 23.62
CA THR A 41 -3.34 37.56 24.37
C THR A 41 -3.95 37.52 25.78
N LEU A 42 -3.66 38.52 26.62
CA LEU A 42 -4.27 38.60 27.96
C LEU A 42 -5.81 38.65 27.94
N THR A 43 -6.41 39.16 26.86
CA THR A 43 -7.85 39.42 26.79
C THR A 43 -8.56 38.72 25.63
N ARG A 44 -7.80 38.05 24.74
CA ARG A 44 -8.35 37.37 23.56
C ARG A 44 -7.83 35.94 23.48
N PRO A 45 -8.70 34.94 23.23
CA PRO A 45 -8.28 33.55 23.06
C PRO A 45 -7.48 33.36 21.77
N THR A 46 -6.90 32.17 21.61
CA THR A 46 -6.29 31.74 20.34
C THR A 46 -7.33 31.81 19.22
N GLU A 47 -6.99 32.40 18.08
CA GLU A 47 -7.83 32.34 16.88
C GLU A 47 -7.37 31.19 15.99
N CYS A 48 -8.24 30.20 15.83
CA CYS A 48 -8.02 29.06 14.95
C CYS A 48 -8.77 29.23 13.63
N ARG A 49 -8.17 28.74 12.55
CA ARG A 49 -8.78 28.74 11.21
C ARG A 49 -8.62 27.40 10.55
N GLN A 50 -9.63 27.03 9.77
CA GLN A 50 -9.67 25.75 9.07
C GLN A 50 -8.60 25.69 7.97
N CYS A 51 -7.99 24.53 7.82
CA CYS A 51 -7.16 24.24 6.65
C CYS A 51 -8.01 24.30 5.38
N ARG A 52 -7.40 24.85 4.32
CA ARG A 52 -7.97 24.83 2.96
C ARG A 52 -7.76 23.47 2.31
N ASP A 53 -8.40 23.25 1.18
CA ASP A 53 -8.19 22.05 0.36
C ASP A 53 -6.70 21.87 0.05
N SER A 54 -6.24 20.62 0.06
CA SER A 54 -4.83 20.22 -0.09
C SER A 54 -3.90 20.55 1.08
N PHE A 55 -4.42 20.95 2.23
CA PHE A 55 -3.64 21.15 3.46
C PHE A 55 -4.29 20.47 4.67
N TYR A 56 -3.49 20.12 5.68
CA TYR A 56 -3.96 19.40 6.86
C TYR A 56 -3.21 19.73 8.16
N THR A 57 -3.84 19.41 9.29
CA THR A 57 -3.20 19.25 10.59
C THR A 57 -3.83 18.06 11.32
N GLU A 58 -3.03 17.07 11.71
CA GLU A 58 -3.55 15.81 12.29
C GLU A 58 -3.68 15.85 13.82
N PHE A 59 -2.97 16.78 14.47
CA PHE A 59 -2.91 16.89 15.92
C PHE A 59 -3.26 18.30 16.41
N TRP A 60 -3.52 18.40 17.72
CA TRP A 60 -3.64 19.68 18.40
C TRP A 60 -2.35 20.48 18.25
N ASN A 61 -2.43 21.72 17.77
CA ASN A 61 -1.26 22.43 17.28
C ASN A 61 -1.35 23.95 17.51
N TYR A 62 -0.21 24.64 17.41
CA TYR A 62 -0.13 26.11 17.32
C TYR A 62 0.54 26.55 16.03
N VAL A 63 0.57 25.68 15.00
CA VAL A 63 1.30 25.99 13.77
C VAL A 63 0.66 27.18 13.05
N PRO A 64 1.47 28.08 12.47
CA PRO A 64 0.96 29.31 11.86
C PRO A 64 0.25 29.06 10.53
N GLU A 65 0.45 27.89 9.92
CA GLU A 65 -0.17 27.44 8.68
C GLU A 65 -0.36 25.91 8.71
N CYS A 66 -1.32 25.40 7.94
CA CYS A 66 -1.50 23.96 7.78
C CYS A 66 -0.39 23.35 6.91
N LEU A 67 -0.13 22.05 7.10
CA LEU A 67 0.86 21.31 6.31
C LEU A 67 0.28 20.99 4.92
N PRO A 68 1.05 21.11 3.83
CA PRO A 68 0.58 20.69 2.51
C PRO A 68 0.42 19.17 2.47
N CYS A 69 -0.56 18.69 1.70
CA CYS A 69 -0.73 17.27 1.43
C CYS A 69 0.24 16.80 0.35
N ASP A 70 1.00 15.74 0.65
CA ASP A 70 1.98 15.17 -0.28
C ASP A 70 1.28 14.51 -1.47
N PRO A 71 1.81 14.61 -2.71
CA PRO A 71 1.30 13.85 -3.85
C PRO A 71 1.74 12.38 -3.80
N CYS A 72 1.01 11.50 -4.49
CA CYS A 72 1.54 10.16 -4.79
C CYS A 72 2.53 10.21 -5.94
N GLU A 73 3.62 9.47 -5.81
CA GLU A 73 4.71 9.43 -6.78
C GLU A 73 4.45 8.43 -7.92
N VAL A 74 5.46 8.23 -8.77
CA VAL A 74 5.41 7.29 -9.89
C VAL A 74 5.12 5.87 -9.40
N ASN A 75 4.21 5.18 -10.10
CA ASN A 75 3.73 3.83 -9.76
C ASN A 75 3.05 3.72 -8.38
N GLN A 76 2.64 4.84 -7.79
CA GLN A 76 1.78 4.86 -6.61
C GLN A 76 0.35 5.28 -6.96
N GLU A 77 -0.58 4.87 -6.11
CA GLU A 77 -1.98 5.27 -6.11
C GLU A 77 -2.42 5.71 -4.71
N GLU A 78 -3.48 6.51 -4.67
CA GLU A 78 -4.03 7.01 -3.42
C GLU A 78 -4.77 5.88 -2.69
N LYS A 79 -4.27 5.50 -1.52
CA LYS A 79 -4.93 4.55 -0.61
C LYS A 79 -5.91 5.27 0.31
N ARG A 80 -5.53 6.46 0.77
CA ARG A 80 -6.35 7.32 1.62
C ARG A 80 -6.23 8.75 1.10
N PRO A 81 -7.35 9.45 0.87
CA PRO A 81 -7.32 10.82 0.38
C PRO A 81 -6.69 11.78 1.39
N CYS A 82 -6.21 12.90 0.88
CA CYS A 82 -5.93 14.06 1.72
C CYS A 82 -7.24 14.61 2.27
N THR A 83 -7.27 14.93 3.55
CA THR A 83 -8.33 15.75 4.15
C THR A 83 -7.68 16.80 5.03
N ARG A 84 -8.44 17.80 5.47
CA ARG A 84 -7.93 18.76 6.46
C ARG A 84 -7.41 18.11 7.76
N PHE A 85 -7.85 16.89 8.07
CA PHE A 85 -7.48 16.20 9.31
C PHE A 85 -6.28 15.27 9.17
N HIS A 86 -5.87 14.90 7.95
CA HIS A 86 -4.75 14.00 7.75
C HIS A 86 -4.19 14.10 6.34
N ASN A 87 -2.91 13.79 6.21
CA ASN A 87 -2.27 13.70 4.91
C ASN A 87 -2.90 12.58 4.06
N ARG A 88 -2.63 12.67 2.76
CA ARG A 88 -2.79 11.56 1.82
C ARG A 88 -1.90 10.40 2.25
N VAL A 89 -2.36 9.18 2.01
CA VAL A 89 -1.53 7.97 2.11
C VAL A 89 -1.51 7.30 0.75
N CYS A 90 -0.30 7.05 0.26
CA CYS A 90 -0.07 6.39 -1.03
C CYS A 90 0.33 4.93 -0.84
N GLN A 91 0.04 4.10 -1.83
CA GLN A 91 0.51 2.71 -1.92
C GLN A 91 0.98 2.39 -3.33
N CYS A 92 1.77 1.35 -3.50
CA CYS A 92 2.15 0.91 -4.85
C CYS A 92 0.95 0.37 -5.63
N LYS A 93 0.88 0.73 -6.91
CA LYS A 93 -0.13 0.23 -7.86
C LYS A 93 -0.04 -1.29 -8.02
N PRO A 94 -1.12 -1.95 -8.49
CA PRO A 94 -1.07 -3.36 -8.86
C PRO A 94 0.12 -3.68 -9.78
N GLY A 95 0.83 -4.77 -9.48
CA GLY A 95 2.06 -5.15 -10.19
C GLY A 95 3.35 -4.51 -9.64
N TYR A 96 3.27 -3.75 -8.55
CA TYR A 96 4.42 -3.13 -7.89
C TYR A 96 4.40 -3.36 -6.37
N PHE A 97 5.58 -3.33 -5.75
CA PHE A 97 5.75 -3.36 -4.30
C PHE A 97 6.70 -2.27 -3.82
N TRP A 98 6.52 -1.85 -2.57
CA TRP A 98 7.38 -0.87 -1.94
C TRP A 98 8.77 -1.45 -1.66
N HIS A 99 9.79 -0.85 -2.27
CA HIS A 99 11.17 -1.26 -2.12
C HIS A 99 12.01 -0.04 -1.71
N SER A 100 12.26 0.07 -0.40
CA SER A 100 12.94 1.18 0.28
C SER A 100 12.23 2.53 0.09
N HIS A 101 12.40 3.17 -1.07
CA HIS A 101 11.93 4.53 -1.36
C HIS A 101 11.13 4.65 -2.67
N TYR A 102 10.92 3.55 -3.40
CA TYR A 102 10.16 3.58 -4.65
C TYR A 102 9.35 2.30 -4.84
N CYS A 103 8.35 2.37 -5.73
CA CYS A 103 7.57 1.22 -6.13
C CYS A 103 8.31 0.45 -7.24
N LYS A 104 8.84 -0.72 -6.89
CA LYS A 104 9.52 -1.63 -7.82
C LYS A 104 8.50 -2.59 -8.42
N LYS A 105 8.61 -2.86 -9.72
CA LYS A 105 7.75 -3.84 -10.39
C LYS A 105 7.95 -5.23 -9.77
N HIS A 106 6.86 -5.97 -9.61
CA HIS A 106 6.90 -7.35 -9.13
C HIS A 106 7.78 -8.23 -10.01
N THR A 107 8.49 -9.15 -9.39
CA THR A 107 9.27 -10.20 -10.05
C THR A 107 8.33 -11.09 -10.86
N VAL A 108 8.74 -11.38 -12.10
CA VAL A 108 8.08 -12.35 -12.98
C VAL A 108 8.88 -13.65 -12.88
N CYS A 109 8.20 -14.76 -12.59
CA CYS A 109 8.88 -16.04 -12.45
C CYS A 109 9.44 -16.54 -13.79
N SER A 110 10.62 -17.18 -13.71
CA SER A 110 11.33 -17.67 -14.88
C SER A 110 10.65 -18.91 -15.48
N LEU A 111 11.07 -19.30 -16.69
CA LEU A 111 10.71 -20.62 -17.23
C LEU A 111 11.10 -21.72 -16.25
N GLY A 112 10.16 -22.62 -15.93
CA GLY A 112 10.41 -23.68 -14.95
C GLY A 112 10.08 -23.30 -13.51
N GLU A 113 9.75 -22.03 -13.24
CA GLU A 113 9.37 -21.52 -11.92
C GLU A 113 7.92 -21.03 -11.93
N GLY A 114 7.18 -21.36 -10.87
CA GLY A 114 5.83 -20.86 -10.65
C GLY A 114 5.76 -19.87 -9.50
N VAL A 115 4.67 -19.10 -9.47
CA VAL A 115 4.37 -18.22 -8.35
C VAL A 115 4.06 -19.05 -7.11
N LYS A 116 4.90 -18.91 -6.08
CA LYS A 116 4.64 -19.45 -4.74
C LYS A 116 3.71 -18.52 -3.97
N THR A 117 4.09 -17.24 -3.93
CA THR A 117 3.36 -16.19 -3.22
C THR A 117 3.20 -15.01 -4.15
N GLU A 118 1.97 -14.54 -4.29
CA GLU A 118 1.65 -13.35 -5.08
C GLU A 118 2.28 -12.11 -4.45
N GLY A 119 2.75 -11.20 -5.30
CA GLY A 119 3.21 -9.89 -4.87
C GLY A 119 2.06 -9.06 -4.27
N THR A 120 2.39 -8.22 -3.30
CA THR A 120 1.47 -7.24 -2.69
C THR A 120 2.08 -5.84 -2.83
N PRO A 121 1.35 -4.76 -2.45
CA PRO A 121 1.94 -3.42 -2.43
C PRO A 121 3.17 -3.28 -1.54
N SER A 122 3.45 -4.23 -0.64
CA SER A 122 4.58 -4.20 0.29
C SER A 122 5.56 -5.37 0.16
N LYS A 123 5.24 -6.38 -0.66
CA LYS A 123 6.08 -7.58 -0.83
C LYS A 123 6.16 -7.97 -2.29
N ASP A 124 7.34 -8.40 -2.71
CA ASP A 124 7.54 -8.91 -4.06
C ASP A 124 6.86 -10.28 -4.26
N THR A 125 6.66 -10.66 -5.52
CA THR A 125 6.32 -12.03 -5.90
C THR A 125 7.45 -12.95 -5.48
N VAL A 126 7.10 -14.10 -4.90
CA VAL A 126 8.06 -15.17 -4.60
C VAL A 126 7.83 -16.30 -5.58
N CYS A 127 8.90 -16.69 -6.27
CA CYS A 127 8.92 -17.79 -7.23
C CYS A 127 9.49 -19.06 -6.60
N GLU A 128 9.08 -20.22 -7.11
CA GLU A 128 9.67 -21.51 -6.77
C GLU A 128 9.77 -22.44 -7.98
N PRO A 129 10.80 -23.30 -8.05
CA PRO A 129 10.91 -24.29 -9.11
C PRO A 129 9.75 -25.28 -9.10
N CYS A 130 9.21 -25.61 -10.28
CA CYS A 130 8.17 -26.63 -10.38
C CYS A 130 8.74 -28.03 -10.13
N THR A 131 8.07 -28.77 -9.26
CA THR A 131 8.42 -30.15 -8.91
C THR A 131 7.96 -31.12 -9.99
N SER A 132 8.48 -32.36 -9.93
CA SER A 132 8.13 -33.41 -10.89
C SER A 132 6.60 -33.57 -11.03
N GLY A 133 6.13 -33.65 -12.27
CA GLY A 133 4.70 -33.71 -12.59
C GLY A 133 4.02 -32.35 -12.74
N HIS A 134 4.75 -31.23 -12.57
CA HIS A 134 4.22 -29.88 -12.73
C HIS A 134 5.10 -29.02 -13.65
N TYR A 135 4.49 -28.05 -14.31
CA TYR A 135 5.18 -27.08 -15.16
C TYR A 135 4.69 -25.65 -14.93
N ALA A 136 5.50 -24.67 -15.37
CA ALA A 136 5.09 -23.29 -15.54
C ALA A 136 5.68 -22.72 -16.84
N ALA A 137 4.79 -22.31 -17.75
CA ALA A 137 5.16 -21.75 -19.04
C ALA A 137 5.54 -20.27 -18.92
N GLY A 138 6.74 -20.00 -18.40
CA GLY A 138 7.49 -18.75 -18.59
C GLY A 138 6.80 -17.42 -18.25
N PRO A 139 7.36 -16.30 -18.73
CA PRO A 139 7.01 -14.97 -18.25
C PRO A 139 5.61 -14.48 -18.70
N GLU A 140 5.01 -15.09 -19.73
CA GLU A 140 3.64 -14.76 -20.16
C GLU A 140 2.57 -15.29 -19.21
N GLY A 141 2.94 -16.22 -18.31
CA GLY A 141 2.04 -16.84 -17.37
C GLY A 141 2.64 -16.88 -15.98
N ASN A 142 2.86 -15.71 -15.36
CA ASN A 142 3.17 -15.56 -13.92
C ASN A 142 2.06 -16.19 -13.06
N LYS A 143 2.03 -17.52 -13.10
CA LYS A 143 1.02 -18.44 -12.60
C LYS A 143 1.74 -19.43 -11.71
N ARG A 144 0.97 -20.13 -10.89
CA ARG A 144 1.48 -21.21 -10.07
C ARG A 144 1.90 -22.39 -10.95
N CYS A 145 2.78 -23.24 -10.42
CA CYS A 145 3.10 -24.52 -11.06
C CYS A 145 1.81 -25.34 -11.23
N THR A 146 1.54 -25.75 -12.46
CA THR A 146 0.35 -26.52 -12.83
C THR A 146 0.72 -27.96 -13.10
N PRO A 147 -0.11 -28.95 -12.68
CA PRO A 147 0.16 -30.35 -12.99
C PRO A 147 0.13 -30.58 -14.50
N TYR A 148 0.89 -31.56 -14.98
CA TYR A 148 0.86 -31.95 -16.38
C TYR A 148 -0.55 -32.40 -16.79
N THR A 149 -0.94 -32.07 -18.01
CA THR A 149 -2.15 -32.57 -18.65
C THR A 149 -2.04 -34.08 -18.86
N THR A 150 -3.02 -34.83 -18.38
CA THR A 150 -3.13 -36.26 -18.65
C THR A 150 -3.81 -36.48 -20.00
N CYS A 151 -3.17 -37.24 -20.90
CA CYS A 151 -3.80 -37.64 -22.18
C CYS A 151 -5.05 -38.49 -21.94
N LYS A 152 -6.13 -38.22 -22.68
CA LYS A 152 -7.44 -38.88 -22.49
C LYS A 152 -7.94 -39.55 -23.76
N GLY A 153 -8.80 -40.56 -23.59
CA GLY A 153 -9.45 -41.25 -24.70
C GLY A 153 -8.45 -41.95 -25.64
N GLN A 154 -8.43 -41.55 -26.91
CA GLN A 154 -7.55 -42.11 -27.94
C GLN A 154 -6.20 -41.38 -28.05
N GLU A 155 -5.98 -40.33 -27.26
CA GLU A 155 -4.72 -39.61 -27.27
C GLU A 155 -3.56 -40.49 -26.78
N LYS A 156 -2.39 -40.29 -27.39
CA LYS A 156 -1.12 -40.86 -26.96
C LYS A 156 -0.18 -39.76 -26.54
N LEU A 157 0.50 -39.98 -25.41
CA LEU A 157 1.59 -39.12 -24.96
C LEU A 157 2.77 -39.28 -25.91
N VAL A 158 3.18 -38.18 -26.55
CA VAL A 158 4.31 -38.17 -27.49
C VAL A 158 5.51 -37.48 -26.89
N ILE A 159 5.30 -36.39 -26.15
CA ILE A 159 6.36 -35.69 -25.43
C ILE A 159 5.95 -35.55 -23.96
N SER A 160 6.76 -36.10 -23.05
CA SER A 160 6.57 -35.94 -21.61
C SER A 160 6.90 -34.51 -21.19
N GLY A 161 6.08 -33.94 -20.30
CA GLY A 161 6.28 -32.62 -19.73
C GLY A 161 7.60 -32.50 -18.96
N THR A 162 8.08 -31.26 -18.88
CA THR A 162 9.19 -30.85 -18.02
C THR A 162 8.71 -29.74 -17.08
N ASN A 163 9.58 -29.21 -16.22
CA ASN A 163 9.21 -28.08 -15.37
C ASN A 163 8.78 -26.82 -16.15
N TRP A 164 9.13 -26.69 -17.43
CA TRP A 164 8.83 -25.50 -18.24
C TRP A 164 7.82 -25.74 -19.37
N HIS A 165 7.38 -26.98 -19.62
CA HIS A 165 6.31 -27.26 -20.60
C HIS A 165 5.44 -28.47 -20.21
N ASP A 166 4.21 -28.47 -20.71
CA ASP A 166 3.25 -29.54 -20.48
C ASP A 166 3.56 -30.83 -21.26
N ASN A 167 2.88 -31.92 -20.89
CA ASN A 167 2.72 -33.09 -21.74
C ASN A 167 2.10 -32.72 -23.09
N ILE A 168 2.64 -33.28 -24.17
CA ILE A 168 2.05 -33.18 -25.50
C ILE A 168 1.36 -34.50 -25.86
N CYS A 169 0.04 -34.40 -25.99
CA CYS A 169 -0.86 -35.50 -26.34
C CYS A 169 -1.37 -35.29 -27.76
N VAL A 170 -1.42 -36.37 -28.55
CA VAL A 170 -1.95 -36.32 -29.93
C VAL A 170 -2.84 -37.52 -30.22
N THR A 171 -3.81 -37.34 -31.11
CA THR A 171 -4.58 -38.42 -31.72
C THR A 171 -3.94 -38.85 -33.04
N TRP A 172 -4.25 -40.06 -33.51
CA TRP A 172 -3.75 -40.56 -34.80
C TRP A 172 -4.18 -39.69 -35.99
N ASP A 173 -5.34 -39.04 -35.92
CA ASP A 173 -5.84 -38.16 -36.99
C ASP A 173 -4.95 -36.92 -37.21
N ASN A 174 -4.31 -36.41 -36.14
CA ASN A 174 -3.45 -35.22 -36.20
C ASN A 174 -2.09 -35.47 -36.90
N PHE A 175 -1.68 -36.73 -37.09
CA PHE A 175 -0.44 -37.06 -37.80
C PHE A 175 -0.59 -36.99 -39.33
N THR A 176 -1.82 -37.05 -39.87
CA THR A 176 -2.04 -37.11 -41.33
C THR A 176 -2.02 -35.74 -42.03
N THR A 177 -2.03 -34.63 -41.29
CA THR A 177 -2.17 -33.27 -41.84
C THR A 177 -0.87 -32.47 -41.97
N GLN A 178 0.29 -33.00 -41.53
CA GLN A 178 1.60 -32.33 -41.70
C GLN A 178 2.68 -33.19 -42.38
N GLY A 179 2.28 -34.32 -42.97
CA GLY A 179 3.17 -35.20 -43.74
C GLY A 179 3.01 -35.06 -45.25
N THR A 180 3.18 -33.84 -45.79
CA THR A 180 3.43 -33.55 -47.22
C THR A 180 4.36 -32.36 -47.32
#